data_AF-A0A496TKG0-F1
#
_entry.id   AF-A0A496TKG0-F1
#
_cell.length_a   1.000
_cell.length_b   1.000
_cell.length_c   1.000
_cell.angle_alpha   90.00
_cell.angle_beta   90.00
_cell.angle_gamma   90.00
#
_symmetry.space_group_name_H-M   'P 1'
#
loop_
_entity.id
_entity.type
_entity.pdbx_description
1 polymer ?
#
loop_
_entity_poly.entity_id
_entity_poly.type
_entity_poly.pdbx_seq_one_letter_code
_entity_poly.pdbx_strand_id
1 'polypeptide(L)'
;MSANMPTDVETKTPISTLTTSSQSELHARQRAKQRYGEEYDSRFKRAILSRVQTMRKARLLKITPSRIVWKVRYNQRTFIVVTNSEMTDIVTFLPSNAWELKRRV
;
A
#
# COMPACT_ATOMS: atom_id res chain seq x y z
N MET A 1 67.83 23.07 -20.64
CA MET A 1 66.64 23.62 -21.30
C MET A 1 65.40 22.95 -20.72
N SER A 2 64.36 23.75 -20.48
CA SER A 2 63.01 23.49 -19.93
C SER A 2 62.35 22.19 -20.45
N ALA A 3 61.36 21.57 -19.78
CA ALA A 3 60.21 22.20 -19.14
C ALA A 3 59.49 21.35 -18.07
N ASN A 4 58.98 22.06 -17.06
CA ASN A 4 57.79 21.76 -16.25
C ASN A 4 56.57 21.42 -17.12
N MET A 5 55.69 20.54 -16.65
CA MET A 5 54.26 20.79 -16.35
C MET A 5 53.48 19.47 -16.09
N PRO A 6 52.27 19.51 -15.47
CA PRO A 6 51.93 18.68 -14.32
C PRO A 6 50.64 17.84 -14.52
N THR A 7 50.29 17.05 -13.48
CA THR A 7 48.93 16.59 -13.11
C THR A 7 48.25 15.64 -14.12
N ASP A 8 47.82 14.44 -13.71
CA ASP A 8 46.48 14.28 -13.16
C ASP A 8 46.42 13.05 -12.24
N VAL A 9 46.23 13.31 -10.95
CA VAL A 9 45.77 12.30 -10.00
C VAL A 9 44.33 12.01 -10.37
N GLU A 10 44.12 10.96 -11.17
CA GLU A 10 42.81 10.45 -11.54
C GLU A 10 42.13 9.93 -10.26
N THR A 11 41.56 10.86 -9.51
CA THR A 11 40.76 10.61 -8.32
C THR A 11 39.49 9.95 -8.81
N LYS A 12 39.49 8.62 -8.87
CA LYS A 12 38.28 7.81 -9.04
C LYS A 12 37.37 8.10 -7.86
N THR A 13 36.51 9.09 -8.05
CA THR A 13 35.32 9.30 -7.24
C THR A 13 34.51 7.99 -7.29
N PRO A 14 34.19 7.36 -6.16
CA PRO A 14 33.23 6.27 -6.18
C PRO A 14 31.87 6.91 -6.49
N ILE A 15 31.42 6.80 -7.74
CA ILE A 15 30.03 7.09 -8.10
C ILE A 15 29.20 6.10 -7.30
N SER A 16 28.63 6.61 -6.21
CA SER A 16 27.81 5.91 -5.25
C SER A 16 26.68 5.16 -5.98
N THR A 17 26.80 3.85 -6.09
CA THR A 17 25.83 2.92 -6.70
C THR A 17 24.60 2.69 -5.81
N LEU A 18 24.13 3.73 -5.11
CA LEU A 18 23.13 3.64 -4.04
C LEU A 18 21.74 4.20 -4.39
N THR A 19 21.49 4.65 -5.62
CA THR A 19 20.33 5.53 -5.88
C THR A 19 19.20 4.97 -6.75
N THR A 20 19.42 3.93 -7.56
CA THR A 20 18.39 3.45 -8.51
C THR A 20 17.41 2.43 -7.93
N SER A 21 17.88 1.55 -7.04
CA SER A 21 17.04 0.51 -6.40
C SER A 21 16.03 1.15 -5.43
N SER A 22 16.51 2.07 -4.60
CA SER A 22 15.71 2.75 -3.57
C SER A 22 14.58 3.61 -4.14
N GLN A 23 14.82 4.30 -5.27
CA GLN A 23 13.78 5.09 -5.94
C GLN A 23 12.72 4.19 -6.58
N SER A 24 13.14 3.11 -7.25
CA SER A 24 12.22 2.15 -7.89
C SER A 24 11.29 1.49 -6.87
N GLU A 25 11.81 1.16 -5.69
CA GLU A 25 11.03 0.59 -4.59
C GLU A 25 10.02 1.60 -4.01
N LEU A 26 10.42 2.86 -3.82
CA LEU A 26 9.50 3.92 -3.38
C LEU A 26 8.36 4.14 -4.37
N HIS A 27 8.65 4.21 -5.67
CA HIS A 27 7.63 4.33 -6.71
C HIS A 27 6.72 3.09 -6.77
N ALA A 28 7.27 1.89 -6.60
CA ALA A 28 6.49 0.66 -6.54
C ALA A 28 5.54 0.66 -5.33
N ARG A 29 6.02 1.04 -4.15
CA ARG A 29 5.19 1.19 -2.93
C ARG A 29 4.11 2.25 -3.11
N GLN A 30 4.43 3.38 -3.74
CA GLN A 30 3.46 4.44 -4.01
C GLN A 30 2.36 3.99 -4.97
N ARG A 31 2.71 3.28 -6.05
CA ARG A 31 1.72 2.68 -6.98
C ARG A 31 0.88 1.61 -6.31
N ALA A 32 1.50 0.75 -5.49
CA ALA A 32 0.79 -0.26 -4.72
C ALA A 32 -0.20 0.40 -3.73
N LYS A 33 0.22 1.45 -3.03
CA LYS A 33 -0.64 2.24 -2.13
C LYS A 33 -1.81 2.89 -2.87
N GLN A 34 -1.59 3.40 -4.08
CA GLN A 34 -2.67 3.97 -4.90
C GLN A 34 -3.66 2.90 -5.39
N ARG A 35 -3.18 1.68 -5.68
CA ARG A 35 -3.98 0.61 -6.28
C ARG A 35 -4.72 -0.25 -5.26
N TYR A 36 -4.02 -0.61 -4.18
CA TYR A 36 -4.50 -1.53 -3.14
C TYR A 36 -4.80 -0.82 -1.81
N GLY A 37 -4.44 0.47 -1.72
CA GLY A 37 -4.71 1.35 -0.58
C GLY A 37 -3.66 1.29 0.52
N GLU A 38 -3.98 1.86 1.69
CA GLU A 38 -2.99 2.07 2.75
C GLU A 38 -2.68 0.77 3.51
N GLU A 39 -1.41 0.55 3.82
CA GLU A 39 -1.01 -0.47 4.78
C GLU A 39 -1.16 0.08 6.20
N TYR A 40 -1.83 -0.69 7.06
CA TYR A 40 -1.98 -0.40 8.47
C TYR A 40 -1.31 -1.49 9.31
N ASP A 41 -0.91 -1.13 10.54
CA ASP A 41 -0.33 -2.08 11.47
C ASP A 41 -1.30 -3.20 11.87
N SER A 42 -0.75 -4.31 12.34
CA SER A 42 -1.53 -5.51 12.66
C SER A 42 -2.53 -5.32 13.80
N ARG A 43 -2.29 -4.40 14.75
CA ARG A 43 -3.25 -4.13 15.83
C ARG A 43 -4.47 -3.41 15.29
N PHE A 44 -4.25 -2.40 14.45
CA PHE A 44 -5.30 -1.67 13.77
C PHE A 44 -6.14 -2.59 12.86
N LYS A 45 -5.47 -3.45 12.07
CA LYS A 45 -6.17 -4.46 11.25
C LYS A 45 -7.11 -5.34 12.07
N ARG A 46 -6.65 -5.86 13.22
CA ARG A 46 -7.50 -6.68 14.11
C ARG A 46 -8.68 -5.91 14.67
N ALA A 47 -8.49 -4.65 15.08
CA ALA A 47 -9.58 -3.82 15.58
C ALA A 47 -10.67 -3.59 14.52
N ILE A 48 -10.25 -3.32 13.28
CA ILE A 48 -11.17 -3.17 12.15
C ILE A 48 -11.87 -4.50 11.82
N LEU A 49 -11.15 -5.62 11.87
CA LEU A 49 -11.72 -6.94 11.61
C LEU A 49 -12.79 -7.31 12.64
N SER A 50 -12.51 -7.10 13.93
CA SER A 50 -13.50 -7.27 15.00
C SER A 50 -14.73 -6.38 14.76
N ARG A 51 -14.53 -5.16 14.26
CA ARG A 51 -15.64 -4.29 13.89
C ARG A 51 -16.44 -4.84 12.71
N VAL A 52 -15.79 -5.37 11.68
CA VAL A 52 -16.46 -6.03 10.55
C VAL A 52 -17.31 -7.21 11.03
N GLN A 53 -16.76 -8.07 11.88
CA GLN A 53 -17.45 -9.25 12.41
C GLN A 53 -18.66 -8.92 13.29
N THR A 54 -18.65 -7.77 13.96
CA THR A 54 -19.76 -7.30 14.82
C THR A 54 -20.82 -6.48 14.06
N MET A 55 -20.57 -6.12 12.79
CA MET A 55 -21.50 -5.33 11.99
C MET A 55 -22.58 -6.21 11.34
N ARG A 56 -23.83 -5.76 11.40
CA ARG A 56 -24.94 -6.37 10.64
C ARG A 56 -24.73 -6.16 9.13
N LYS A 57 -25.23 -7.09 8.30
CA LYS A 57 -25.08 -7.14 6.81
C LYS A 57 -25.39 -5.83 6.05
N ALA A 58 -26.04 -4.84 6.67
CA ALA A 58 -26.40 -3.56 6.07
C ALA A 58 -25.22 -2.66 5.62
N ARG A 59 -23.98 -3.00 5.98
CA ARG A 59 -22.76 -2.25 5.59
C ARG A 59 -21.85 -3.00 4.61
N LEU A 60 -22.35 -4.11 4.11
CA LEU A 60 -21.76 -4.89 3.05
C LEU A 60 -21.87 -4.10 1.73
N LEU A 61 -20.76 -3.96 1.01
CA LEU A 61 -20.75 -3.32 -0.31
C LEU A 61 -20.81 -4.35 -1.44
N LYS A 62 -20.09 -5.47 -1.29
CA LYS A 62 -19.96 -6.49 -2.34
C LYS A 62 -19.53 -7.84 -1.77
N ILE A 63 -20.06 -8.92 -2.32
CA ILE A 63 -19.58 -10.29 -2.06
C ILE A 63 -19.09 -10.88 -3.38
N THR A 64 -17.94 -11.53 -3.33
CA THR A 64 -17.41 -12.40 -4.38
C THR A 64 -17.02 -13.75 -3.73
N PRO A 65 -16.86 -14.85 -4.49
CA PRO A 65 -16.58 -16.16 -3.90
C PRO A 65 -15.37 -16.19 -2.96
N SER A 66 -14.34 -15.38 -3.23
CA SER A 66 -13.11 -15.35 -2.44
C SER A 66 -12.99 -14.17 -1.48
N ARG A 67 -13.81 -13.12 -1.64
CA ARG A 67 -13.62 -11.84 -0.94
C ARG A 67 -14.92 -11.12 -0.66
N ILE A 68 -14.95 -10.39 0.44
CA ILE A 68 -16.09 -9.58 0.86
C ILE A 68 -15.64 -8.15 1.11
N VAL A 69 -16.35 -7.17 0.55
CA VAL A 69 -16.04 -5.74 0.66
C VAL A 69 -17.02 -5.07 1.61
N TRP A 70 -16.48 -4.35 2.59
CA TRP A 70 -17.23 -3.71 3.67
C TRP A 70 -16.94 -2.21 3.75
N LYS A 71 -17.94 -1.43 4.17
CA LYS A 71 -17.77 -0.03 4.57
C LYS A 71 -17.81 0.10 6.09
N VAL A 72 -16.64 0.26 6.71
CA VAL A 72 -16.47 0.27 8.16
C VAL A 72 -16.24 1.69 8.65
N ARG A 73 -17.03 2.14 9.64
CA ARG A 73 -16.73 3.38 10.36
C ARG A 73 -15.97 3.02 11.62
N TYR A 74 -14.77 3.56 11.77
CA TYR A 74 -13.93 3.36 12.95
C TYR A 74 -13.35 4.72 13.35
N ASN A 75 -13.57 5.11 14.61
CA ASN A 75 -13.39 6.49 15.08
C ASN A 75 -14.17 7.48 14.17
N GLN A 76 -13.51 8.58 13.77
CA GLN A 76 -14.07 9.62 12.90
C GLN A 76 -13.85 9.33 11.40
N ARG A 77 -13.26 8.19 11.03
CA ARG A 77 -12.93 7.83 9.65
C ARG A 77 -13.79 6.67 9.15
N THR A 78 -13.98 6.65 7.82
CA THR A 78 -14.64 5.53 7.14
C THR A 78 -13.62 4.83 6.26
N PHE A 79 -13.55 3.52 6.40
CA PHE A 79 -12.65 2.64 5.66
C PHE A 79 -13.47 1.74 4.75
N ILE A 80 -12.89 1.42 3.61
CA ILE A 80 -13.38 0.35 2.75
C ILE A 80 -12.41 -0.79 2.91
N VAL A 81 -12.89 -1.93 3.39
CA VAL A 81 -12.02 -3.07 3.72
C VAL A 81 -12.47 -4.30 2.98
N VAL A 82 -11.49 -5.10 2.58
CA VAL A 82 -11.71 -6.38 1.92
C VAL A 82 -11.28 -7.47 2.86
N THR A 83 -12.22 -8.30 3.26
CA THR A 83 -11.93 -9.53 4.00
C THR A 83 -11.89 -10.71 3.04
N ASN A 84 -11.30 -11.81 3.48
CA ASN A 84 -11.58 -13.10 2.86
C ASN A 84 -13.07 -13.50 3.06
N SER A 85 -13.51 -14.52 2.35
CA SER A 85 -14.89 -15.06 2.43
C SER A 85 -15.26 -15.55 3.84
N GLU A 86 -14.29 -16.06 4.59
CA GLU A 86 -14.47 -16.54 5.97
C GLU A 86 -14.50 -15.40 7.02
N MET A 87 -14.19 -14.16 6.61
CA MET A 87 -14.09 -13.00 7.50
C MET A 87 -13.11 -13.19 8.67
N THR A 88 -12.04 -13.94 8.45
CA THR A 88 -10.99 -14.22 9.44
C THR A 88 -9.77 -13.31 9.29
N ASP A 89 -9.63 -12.61 8.16
CA ASP A 89 -8.53 -11.67 7.92
C ASP A 89 -8.93 -10.49 7.02
N ILE A 90 -8.19 -9.38 7.13
CA ILE A 90 -8.27 -8.23 6.21
C ILE A 90 -7.18 -8.36 5.16
N VAL A 91 -7.61 -8.67 3.93
CA VAL A 91 -6.74 -8.77 2.76
C VAL A 91 -6.23 -7.39 2.35
N THR A 92 -7.08 -6.36 2.38
CA THR A 92 -6.66 -5.01 1.98
C THR A 92 -7.61 -3.91 2.45
N PHE A 93 -7.12 -2.67 2.47
CA PHE A 93 -7.90 -1.46 2.74
C PHE A 93 -7.99 -0.66 1.44
N LEU A 94 -9.14 -0.66 0.80
CA LEU A 94 -9.29 0.01 -0.48
C LEU A 94 -9.41 1.53 -0.31
N PRO A 95 -8.84 2.32 -1.25
CA PRO A 95 -9.15 3.74 -1.33
C PRO A 95 -10.63 3.94 -1.72
N SER A 96 -11.18 5.11 -1.41
CA SER A 96 -12.60 5.42 -1.65
C SER A 96 -13.01 5.37 -3.13
N ASN A 97 -12.04 5.55 -4.04
CA ASN A 97 -12.22 5.54 -5.48
C ASN A 97 -11.76 4.23 -6.15
N ALA A 98 -11.50 3.17 -5.37
CA ALA A 98 -11.03 1.88 -5.86
C ALA A 98 -11.92 1.32 -6.98
N TRP A 99 -11.30 0.74 -8.01
CA TRP A 99 -12.01 0.26 -9.19
C TRP A 99 -12.95 -0.90 -8.86
N GLU A 100 -12.64 -1.69 -7.83
CA GLU A 100 -13.44 -2.81 -7.32
C GLU A 100 -14.85 -2.36 -6.89
N LEU A 101 -15.00 -1.09 -6.50
CA LEU A 101 -16.25 -0.46 -6.10
C LEU A 101 -17.08 0.03 -7.30
N LYS A 102 -16.44 0.31 -8.43
CA LYS A 102 -17.11 0.85 -9.63
C LYS A 102 -17.87 -0.22 -10.41
N ARG A 103 -17.46 -1.50 -10.32
CA ARG A 103 -18.19 -2.61 -10.93
C ARG A 103 -19.28 -3.12 -9.99
N ARG A 104 -20.53 -2.76 -10.26
CA ARG A 104 -21.70 -3.50 -9.77
C ARG A 104 -21.65 -4.90 -10.38
N VAL A 105 -21.75 -5.92 -9.53
CA VAL A 105 -22.09 -7.28 -9.96
C VAL A 105 -23.59 -7.40 -9.85
#